data_AF-A0A650FP60-F1
#
_entry.id   AF-A0A650FP60-F1
#
_cell.length_a   1.000
_cell.length_b   1.000
_cell.length_c   1.000
_cell.angle_alpha   90.00
_cell.angle_beta   90.00
_cell.angle_gamma   90.00
#
_symmetry.space_group_name_H-M   'P 1'
#
loop_
_entity.id
_entity.type
_entity.pdbx_description
1 polymer ?
#
loop_
_entity_poly.entity_id
_entity_poly.type
_entity_poly.pdbx_seq_one_letter_code
_entity_poly.pdbx_strand_id
1 'polypeptide(L)'
;QFDRGYLSPYFVTNPEKMLVEFENPYILLTEKKLNIIQHILPILENVARSGRPLLIIAEDVGGEALSTLVLNKLRGGLHVAAVKAPGFG
;
A
#
# COMPACT_ATOMS: atom_id res chain seq x y z
N GLN A 1 4.98 15.49 6.24
CA GLN A 1 4.10 14.71 7.14
C GLN A 1 2.66 15.12 6.87
N PHE A 2 1.71 14.19 6.92
CA PHE A 2 0.29 14.45 6.76
C PHE A 2 -0.56 13.49 7.63
N ASP A 3 -1.80 13.86 7.94
CA ASP A 3 -2.66 13.16 8.89
C ASP A 3 -3.49 12.05 8.22
N ARG A 4 -2.81 11.08 7.60
CA ARG A 4 -3.44 9.86 7.05
C ARG A 4 -2.65 8.62 7.48
N GLY A 5 -3.32 7.73 8.21
CA GLY A 5 -2.77 6.44 8.64
C GLY A 5 -2.89 5.36 7.56
N TYR A 6 -2.37 4.17 7.87
CA TYR A 6 -2.53 2.99 7.04
C TYR A 6 -4.00 2.57 6.90
N LEU A 7 -4.39 2.13 5.71
CA LEU A 7 -5.76 1.69 5.42
C LEU A 7 -6.11 0.32 6.00
N SER A 8 -5.12 -0.44 6.45
CA SER A 8 -5.33 -1.72 7.12
C SER A 8 -4.27 -1.95 8.20
N PRO A 9 -4.65 -2.40 9.41
CA PRO A 9 -3.69 -2.75 10.47
C PRO A 9 -2.77 -3.91 10.06
N TYR A 10 -3.19 -4.72 9.08
CA TYR A 10 -2.35 -5.79 8.55
C TYR A 10 -1.10 -5.28 7.83
N PHE A 11 -1.01 -4.00 7.48
CA PHE A 11 0.21 -3.40 6.92
C PHE A 11 1.31 -3.15 7.94
N VAL A 12 1.01 -3.17 9.24
CA VAL A 12 1.99 -2.94 10.32
C VAL A 12 3.18 -3.88 10.16
N THR A 13 4.39 -3.30 10.21
CA THR A 13 5.68 -4.00 10.21
C THR A 13 6.35 -3.98 11.58
N ASN A 14 5.95 -3.05 12.45
CA ASN A 14 6.37 -2.97 13.85
C ASN A 14 5.14 -3.07 14.77
N PRO A 15 4.78 -4.28 15.23
CA PRO A 15 3.58 -4.51 16.05
C PRO A 15 3.62 -3.81 17.41
N GLU A 16 4.81 -3.63 18.00
CA GLU A 16 4.95 -2.99 19.31
C GLU A 16 4.59 -1.51 19.25
N LYS A 17 5.04 -0.82 18.19
CA LYS A 17 4.79 0.61 17.99
C LYS A 17 3.54 0.90 17.15
N MET A 18 2.91 -0.13 16.60
CA MET A 18 1.83 -0.01 15.61
C MET A 18 2.23 0.87 14.41
N LEU A 19 3.43 0.63 13.86
CA LEU A 19 3.99 1.41 12.76
C LEU A 19 4.18 0.58 11.48
N VAL A 20 4.15 1.30 10.36
CA VAL A 20 4.65 0.84 9.07
C VAL A 20 5.99 1.53 8.83
N GLU A 21 7.05 0.75 8.85
CA GLU A 21 8.43 1.18 8.61
C GLU A 21 8.95 0.47 7.36
N PHE A 22 9.37 1.26 6.36
CA PHE A 22 9.97 0.76 5.12
C PHE A 22 11.30 1.45 4.86
N GLU A 23 12.29 0.66 4.45
CA GLU A 23 13.58 1.17 3.97
C GLU A 23 13.58 1.22 2.45
N ASN A 24 14.01 2.36 1.89
CA ASN A 24 14.10 2.60 0.43
C ASN A 24 12.86 2.14 -0.37
N PRO A 25 11.62 2.51 0.02
CA PRO A 25 10.42 2.06 -0.67
C PRO A 25 10.28 2.70 -2.05
N TYR A 26 9.55 2.02 -2.94
CA TYR A 26 8.86 2.69 -4.05
C TYR A 26 7.62 3.42 -3.52
N ILE A 27 7.25 4.51 -4.19
CA ILE A 27 6.05 5.28 -3.86
C ILE A 27 5.20 5.37 -5.12
N LEU A 28 3.99 4.80 -5.06
CA LEU A 28 2.96 4.98 -6.08
C LEU A 28 2.05 6.13 -5.66
N LEU A 29 2.03 7.19 -6.47
CA LEU A 29 1.12 8.32 -6.32
C LEU A 29 0.03 8.24 -7.38
N THR A 30 -1.23 8.36 -6.98
CA THR A 30 -2.35 8.40 -7.92
C THR A 30 -3.52 9.19 -7.35
N GLU A 31 -4.24 9.91 -8.20
CA GLU A 31 -5.49 10.59 -7.85
C GLU A 31 -6.73 9.68 -7.98
N LYS A 32 -6.54 8.42 -8.37
CA LYS A 32 -7.65 7.48 -8.62
C LYS A 32 -8.02 6.68 -7.37
N LYS A 33 -9.29 6.33 -7.23
CA LYS A 33 -9.74 5.24 -6.34
C LYS A 33 -9.28 3.88 -6.88
N LEU A 34 -8.65 3.09 -6.03
CA LEU A 34 -8.20 1.74 -6.33
C LEU A 34 -9.14 0.73 -5.67
N ASN A 35 -10.15 0.28 -6.42
CA ASN A 35 -11.10 -0.74 -5.96
C ASN A 35 -10.77 -2.15 -6.49
N ILE A 36 -10.04 -2.23 -7.60
CA ILE A 36 -9.63 -3.47 -8.28
C ILE A 36 -8.10 -3.48 -8.51
N ILE A 37 -7.48 -4.65 -8.41
CA ILE A 37 -6.01 -4.78 -8.42
C ILE A 37 -5.41 -4.59 -9.82
N GLN A 38 -6.19 -4.88 -10.86
CA GLN A 38 -5.78 -4.88 -12.27
C GLN A 38 -5.29 -3.49 -12.72
N HIS A 39 -5.81 -2.41 -12.11
CA HIS A 39 -5.37 -1.04 -12.39
C HIS A 39 -3.88 -0.79 -12.07
N ILE A 40 -3.32 -1.56 -11.14
CA ILE A 40 -1.94 -1.39 -10.67
C ILE A 40 -1.10 -2.66 -10.83
N LEU A 41 -1.65 -3.73 -11.42
CA LEU A 41 -0.98 -5.03 -11.52
C LEU A 41 0.43 -4.94 -12.16
N PRO A 42 0.65 -4.22 -13.28
CA PRO A 42 1.99 -4.10 -13.85
C PRO A 42 3.00 -3.44 -12.90
N ILE A 43 2.53 -2.52 -12.05
CA ILE A 43 3.37 -1.85 -11.05
C ILE A 43 3.73 -2.84 -9.94
N LEU A 44 2.76 -3.63 -9.47
CA LEU A 44 2.98 -4.65 -8.44
C LEU A 44 3.97 -5.72 -8.91
N GLU A 45 3.91 -6.13 -10.18
CA GLU A 45 4.87 -7.07 -10.78
C GLU A 45 6.29 -6.50 -10.80
N ASN A 46 6.45 -5.21 -11.13
CA ASN A 46 7.75 -4.54 -11.11
C ASN A 46 8.31 -4.43 -9.69
N VAL A 47 7.47 -4.07 -8.73
CA VAL A 47 7.85 -3.96 -7.31
C VAL A 47 8.22 -5.33 -6.77
N ALA A 48 7.42 -6.36 -7.02
CA ALA A 48 7.69 -7.73 -6.56
C ALA A 48 9.04 -8.24 -7.10
N ARG A 49 9.34 -8.00 -8.38
CA ARG A 49 10.66 -8.35 -8.98
C ARG A 49 11.83 -7.62 -8.34
N SER A 50 11.62 -6.38 -7.89
CA SER A 50 12.67 -5.60 -7.24
C SER A 50 12.96 -6.01 -5.79
N GLY A 51 12.01 -6.69 -5.13
CA GLY A 51 12.05 -6.99 -3.70
C GLY A 51 11.92 -5.79 -2.77
N ARG A 52 11.80 -4.56 -3.31
CA ARG A 52 11.67 -3.34 -2.51
C ARG A 52 10.23 -3.14 -2.02
N PRO A 53 10.01 -2.55 -0.83
CA PRO A 53 8.67 -2.23 -0.37
C PRO A 53 7.95 -1.20 -1.24
N LEU A 54 6.62 -1.17 -1.16
CA LEU A 54 5.78 -0.20 -1.85
C LEU A 54 4.87 0.55 -0.88
N LEU A 55 4.89 1.87 -0.95
CA LEU A 55 3.87 2.74 -0.36
C LEU A 55 2.93 3.25 -1.45
N ILE A 56 1.64 2.99 -1.31
CA ILE A 56 0.59 3.51 -2.20
C ILE A 56 -0.08 4.70 -1.54
N ILE A 57 -0.12 5.83 -2.23
CA ILE A 57 -0.86 7.04 -1.84
C ILE A 57 -1.90 7.30 -2.94
N ALA A 58 -3.17 7.12 -2.60
CA ALA A 58 -4.29 7.18 -3.55
C ALA A 58 -5.47 7.97 -2.97
N GLU A 59 -6.42 8.42 -3.80
CA GLU A 59 -7.69 9.00 -3.30
C GLU A 59 -8.39 8.04 -2.33
N ASP A 60 -8.48 6.76 -2.73
CA ASP A 60 -8.91 5.66 -1.87
C ASP A 60 -8.30 4.33 -2.33
N VAL A 61 -8.16 3.38 -1.40
CA VAL A 61 -7.84 1.97 -1.71
C VAL A 61 -8.80 1.09 -0.94
N GLY A 62 -9.69 0.42 -1.64
CA GLY A 62 -10.79 -0.33 -1.02
C GLY A 62 -11.10 -1.64 -1.75
N GLY A 63 -12.18 -2.28 -1.32
CA GLY A 63 -12.76 -3.46 -1.97
C GLY A 63 -11.76 -4.61 -2.19
N GLU A 64 -11.78 -5.15 -3.41
CA GLU A 64 -10.92 -6.27 -3.83
C GLU A 64 -9.43 -5.87 -3.80
N ALA A 65 -9.09 -4.65 -4.22
CA ALA A 65 -7.71 -4.18 -4.24
C ALA A 65 -7.09 -4.20 -2.84
N LEU A 66 -7.74 -3.60 -1.85
CA LEU A 66 -7.24 -3.59 -0.46
C LEU A 66 -7.09 -5.02 0.09
N SER A 67 -8.10 -5.87 -0.14
CA SER A 67 -8.09 -7.27 0.30
C SER A 67 -6.92 -8.05 -0.31
N THR A 68 -6.67 -7.85 -1.59
CA THR A 68 -5.58 -8.51 -2.33
C THR A 68 -4.20 -8.07 -1.85
N LEU A 69 -4.02 -6.77 -1.57
CA LEU A 69 -2.78 -6.22 -1.03
C LEU A 69 -2.50 -6.77 0.37
N VAL A 70 -3.50 -6.81 1.24
CA VAL A 70 -3.40 -7.39 2.59
C VAL A 70 -3.02 -8.87 2.53
N LEU A 71 -3.71 -9.67 1.71
CA LEU A 71 -3.42 -11.10 1.59
C LEU A 71 -2.02 -11.36 1.01
N ASN A 72 -1.57 -10.56 0.04
CA ASN A 72 -0.20 -10.68 -0.48
C ASN A 72 0.86 -10.36 0.59
N LYS A 73 0.64 -9.32 1.41
CA LYS A 73 1.52 -9.00 2.54
C LYS A 73 1.57 -10.15 3.54
N LEU A 74 0.43 -10.69 3.94
CA LEU A 74 0.35 -11.79 4.91
C LEU A 74 1.01 -13.07 4.42
N ARG A 75 1.01 -13.31 3.09
CA ARG A 75 1.73 -14.43 2.46
C ARG A 75 3.23 -14.18 2.29
N GLY A 76 3.73 -13.00 2.65
CA GLY A 76 5.13 -12.61 2.49
C GLY A 76 5.55 -12.31 1.04
N GLY A 77 4.59 -12.16 0.12
CA GLY A 77 4.89 -11.94 -1.29
C GLY A 77 5.26 -10.49 -1.62
N LEU A 78 4.57 -9.52 -0.99
CA LEU A 78 4.79 -8.09 -1.25
C LEU A 78 4.80 -7.31 0.05
N HIS A 79 5.88 -6.58 0.31
CA HIS A 79 5.95 -5.60 1.39
C HIS A 79 5.24 -4.32 0.94
N VAL A 80 3.97 -4.16 1.30
CA VAL A 80 3.14 -3.04 0.84
C VAL A 80 2.34 -2.41 1.96
N ALA A 81 2.13 -1.10 1.86
CA ALA A 81 1.13 -0.38 2.64
C ALA A 81 0.41 0.64 1.75
N ALA A 82 -0.82 0.97 2.12
CA ALA A 82 -1.62 1.99 1.43
C ALA A 82 -2.15 3.02 2.42
N VAL A 83 -2.13 4.29 2.01
CA VAL A 83 -2.71 5.44 2.72
C VAL A 83 -3.56 6.25 1.75
N LYS A 84 -4.53 7.00 2.29
CA LYS A 84 -5.23 8.01 1.49
C LYS A 84 -4.31 9.20 1.22
N ALA A 85 -4.46 9.83 0.06
CA ALA A 85 -3.81 11.09 -0.25
C ALA A 85 -4.24 12.18 0.76
N PRO A 86 -3.33 13.12 1.09
CA PRO A 86 -3.65 14.26 1.93
C PRO A 86 -4.52 15.27 1.16
N GLY A 87 -5.43 15.95 1.87
CA GLY A 87 -6.33 16.95 1.30
C GLY A 87 -7.74 16.45 0.97
N PHE A 88 -8.59 17.41 0.62
CA PHE A 88 -9.92 17.25 0.03
C PHE A 88 -9.96 18.11 -1.23
N GLY A 89 -10.35 17.53 -2.36
CA GLY A 89 -10.49 18.15 -3.68
C GLY A 89 -11.17 17.17 -4.60
#